data_AF-A0A530RD33-F1
#
_entry.id   AF-A0A530RD33-F1
#
_cell.length_a   1.000
_cell.length_b   1.000
_cell.length_c   1.000
_cell.angle_alpha   90.00
_cell.angle_beta   90.00
_cell.angle_gamma   90.00
#
_symmetry.space_group_name_H-M   'P 1'
#
loop_
_entity.id
_entity.type
_entity.pdbx_description
1 polymer ?
#
loop_
_entity_poly.entity_id
_entity_poly.type
_entity_poly.pdbx_seq_one_letter_code
_entity_poly.pdbx_strand_id
1 'polypeptide(L)'
;LKTLPETIALLELRLSVEVEAAGLCAERRTEAEADAIRALMEQVDAQHEDPAAVQIHYDYDFHLAIAKAARNEFIHGFLSYLKPMIVPRYQLGYVVAPGRKDTYYARIHSEHEAIVGAIERQDAGAARRAMRKHLYNSLQRVRGLAQASGVEATGAVQKAAAEALFAEMKPKIAAER
;
A
#
# COMPACT_ATOMS: atom_id res chain seq x y z
N LEU A 1 -6.13 4.99 -9.10
CA LEU A 1 -6.08 3.99 -10.20
C LEU A 1 -7.49 3.88 -10.77
N LYS A 2 -7.63 3.66 -12.07
CA LYS A 2 -8.94 3.64 -12.74
C LYS A 2 -9.44 2.23 -13.04
N THR A 3 -8.55 1.23 -13.06
CA THR A 3 -8.88 -0.15 -13.46
C THR A 3 -8.26 -1.21 -12.54
N LEU A 4 -8.84 -2.42 -12.49
CA LEU A 4 -8.28 -3.54 -11.72
C LEU A 4 -6.87 -3.96 -12.22
N PRO A 5 -6.58 -4.02 -13.53
CA PRO A 5 -5.24 -4.29 -14.02
C PRO A 5 -4.20 -3.26 -13.54
N GLU A 6 -4.57 -1.98 -13.49
CA GLU A 6 -3.70 -0.92 -12.93
C GLU A 6 -3.41 -1.16 -11.44
N THR A 7 -4.42 -1.53 -10.65
CA THR A 7 -4.25 -1.85 -9.23
C THR A 7 -3.34 -3.07 -9.02
N ILE A 8 -3.47 -4.10 -9.85
CA ILE A 8 -2.61 -5.30 -9.83
C ILE A 8 -1.15 -4.90 -10.08
N ALA A 9 -0.89 -4.18 -11.18
CA ALA A 9 0.44 -3.73 -11.54
C ALA A 9 1.08 -2.84 -10.45
N LEU A 10 0.28 -1.97 -9.84
CA LEU A 10 0.78 -1.14 -8.75
C LEU A 10 1.11 -1.96 -7.49
N LEU A 11 0.30 -2.96 -7.13
CA LEU A 11 0.59 -3.84 -6.00
C LEU A 11 1.87 -4.66 -6.23
N GLU A 12 2.15 -5.08 -7.46
CA GLU A 12 3.41 -5.75 -7.81
C GLU A 12 4.63 -4.84 -7.63
N LEU A 13 4.50 -3.57 -8.03
CA LEU A 13 5.51 -2.55 -7.78
C LEU A 13 5.70 -2.27 -6.28
N ARG A 14 4.61 -2.06 -5.55
CA ARG A 14 4.62 -1.85 -4.09
C ARG A 14 5.29 -3.02 -3.38
N LEU A 15 4.98 -4.27 -3.76
CA LEU A 15 5.60 -5.47 -3.20
C LEU A 15 7.13 -5.48 -3.40
N SER A 16 7.62 -4.93 -4.50
CA SER A 16 9.06 -4.85 -4.79
C SER A 16 9.79 -3.82 -3.93
N VAL A 17 9.13 -2.71 -3.57
CA VAL A 17 9.76 -1.58 -2.88
C VAL A 17 9.48 -1.57 -1.37
N GLU A 18 8.22 -1.76 -0.98
CA GLU A 18 7.78 -1.63 0.42
C GLU A 18 8.28 -2.76 1.31
N VAL A 19 8.55 -3.94 0.74
CA VAL A 19 9.15 -5.05 1.50
C VAL A 19 10.53 -4.65 2.04
N GLU A 20 11.38 -4.08 1.19
CA GLU A 20 12.69 -3.59 1.65
C GLU A 20 12.57 -2.34 2.52
N ALA A 21 11.60 -1.46 2.23
CA ALA A 21 11.29 -0.33 3.10
C ALA A 21 10.99 -0.77 4.55
N ALA A 22 10.18 -1.82 4.73
CA ALA A 22 9.86 -2.35 6.06
C ALA A 22 11.09 -2.92 6.78
N GLY A 23 11.97 -3.63 6.06
CA GLY A 23 13.22 -4.13 6.61
C GLY A 23 14.15 -3.00 7.06
N LEU A 24 14.38 -2.02 6.19
CA LEU A 24 15.22 -0.85 6.50
C LEU A 24 14.62 0.00 7.63
N CYS A 25 13.28 0.12 7.68
CA CYS A 25 12.59 0.78 8.77
C CYS A 25 12.90 0.11 10.10
N ALA A 26 12.75 -1.22 10.21
CA ALA A 26 13.07 -1.94 11.45
C ALA A 26 14.53 -1.75 11.89
N GLU A 27 15.47 -1.63 10.94
CA GLU A 27 16.89 -1.40 11.23
C GLU A 27 17.20 0.04 11.69
N ARG A 28 16.45 1.04 11.20
CA ARG A 28 16.87 2.46 11.24
C ARG A 28 15.93 3.39 11.99
N ARG A 29 14.70 2.95 12.27
CA ARG A 29 13.69 3.73 12.98
C ARG A 29 14.17 4.17 14.37
N THR A 30 13.62 5.28 14.84
CA THR A 30 13.67 5.72 16.24
C THR A 30 12.46 5.17 17.02
N GLU A 31 12.47 5.27 18.35
CA GLU A 31 11.29 4.94 19.18
C GLU A 31 10.07 5.78 18.80
N ALA A 32 10.23 7.10 18.67
CA ALA A 32 9.15 7.98 18.26
C ALA A 32 8.58 7.64 16.87
N GLU A 33 9.41 7.17 15.94
CA GLU A 33 8.95 6.72 14.62
C GLU A 33 8.18 5.40 14.70
N ALA A 34 8.58 4.46 15.56
CA ALA A 34 7.80 3.24 15.81
C ALA A 34 6.42 3.56 16.42
N ASP A 35 6.37 4.43 17.42
CA ASP A 35 5.12 4.86 18.07
C ASP A 35 4.19 5.54 17.06
N ALA A 36 4.73 6.40 16.19
CA ALA A 36 3.94 7.05 15.14
C ALA A 36 3.40 6.05 14.11
N ILE A 37 4.18 5.04 13.73
CA ILE A 37 3.75 3.97 12.81
C ILE A 37 2.62 3.15 13.45
N ARG A 38 2.73 2.81 14.75
CA ARG A 38 1.66 2.15 15.49
C ARG A 38 0.39 2.98 15.52
N ALA A 39 0.49 4.26 15.86
CA ALA A 39 -0.67 5.14 15.92
C ALA A 39 -1.40 5.25 14.56
N LEU A 40 -0.65 5.28 13.44
CA LEU A 40 -1.26 5.26 12.11
C LEU A 40 -2.00 3.96 11.81
N MET A 41 -1.46 2.81 12.25
CA MET A 41 -2.14 1.51 12.13
C MET A 41 -3.45 1.50 12.94
N GLU A 42 -3.42 1.94 14.19
CA GLU A 42 -4.61 2.03 15.05
C GLU A 42 -5.67 3.01 14.51
N GLN A 43 -5.24 4.10 13.86
CA GLN A 43 -6.15 5.03 13.18
C GLN A 43 -6.86 4.40 11.98
N VAL A 44 -6.16 3.56 11.21
CA VAL A 44 -6.77 2.79 10.11
C VAL A 44 -7.82 1.84 10.67
N ASP A 45 -7.52 1.19 11.79
CA ASP A 45 -8.45 0.26 12.42
C ASP A 45 -9.67 0.96 12.97
N ALA A 46 -9.53 2.11 13.64
CA ALA A 46 -10.65 2.85 14.22
C ALA A 46 -11.75 3.24 13.21
N GLN A 47 -11.45 3.22 11.91
CA GLN A 47 -12.40 3.61 10.86
C GLN A 47 -13.18 2.44 10.25
N HIS A 48 -12.97 1.21 10.74
CA HIS A 48 -13.68 0.02 10.27
C HIS A 48 -15.21 0.10 10.41
N GLU A 49 -15.72 0.91 11.34
CA GLU A 49 -17.15 1.08 11.60
C GLU A 49 -17.90 1.82 10.48
N ASP A 50 -17.22 2.59 9.61
CA ASP A 50 -17.85 3.25 8.47
C ASP A 50 -17.86 2.32 7.22
N PRO A 51 -19.04 1.88 6.76
CA PRO A 51 -19.17 1.02 5.58
C PRO A 51 -18.65 1.65 4.27
N ALA A 52 -18.50 2.98 4.22
CA ALA A 52 -17.95 3.76 3.12
C ALA A 52 -16.43 3.98 3.24
N ALA A 53 -15.85 3.78 4.43
CA ALA A 53 -14.42 3.87 4.70
C ALA A 53 -13.63 2.63 4.25
N VAL A 54 -14.33 1.56 3.83
CA VAL A 54 -13.67 0.37 3.27
C VAL A 54 -13.03 0.74 1.92
N GLN A 55 -11.79 1.23 1.94
CA GLN A 55 -10.99 1.50 0.76
C GLN A 55 -9.81 0.53 0.74
N ILE A 56 -9.42 0.05 -0.45
CA ILE A 56 -8.23 -0.84 -0.62
C ILE A 56 -6.94 -0.17 -0.09
N HIS A 57 -6.97 1.16 0.10
CA HIS A 57 -5.81 2.00 0.29
C HIS A 57 -5.95 3.04 1.41
N TYR A 58 -6.90 2.85 2.33
CA TYR A 58 -7.08 3.76 3.48
C TYR A 58 -5.81 3.85 4.35
N ASP A 59 -4.92 2.87 4.23
CA ASP A 59 -3.68 2.69 4.97
C ASP A 59 -2.44 3.33 4.34
N TYR A 60 -2.53 4.08 3.24
CA TYR A 60 -1.31 4.48 2.54
C TYR A 60 -0.37 5.38 3.36
N ASP A 61 -0.92 6.14 4.32
CA ASP A 61 -0.10 6.93 5.25
C ASP A 61 0.71 6.07 6.23
N PHE A 62 0.20 4.89 6.61
CA PHE A 62 0.96 3.89 7.36
C PHE A 62 2.17 3.39 6.55
N HIS A 63 1.96 3.06 5.27
CA HIS A 63 3.04 2.63 4.37
C HIS A 63 4.09 3.73 4.14
N LEU A 64 3.66 4.99 4.00
CA LEU A 64 4.57 6.13 3.86
C LEU A 64 5.39 6.40 5.12
N ALA A 65 4.81 6.23 6.31
CA ALA A 65 5.54 6.37 7.56
C ALA A 65 6.66 5.33 7.68
N ILE A 66 6.39 4.07 7.31
CA ILE A 66 7.41 3.01 7.22
C ILE A 66 8.50 3.41 6.21
N ALA A 67 8.12 3.87 5.03
CA ALA A 67 9.06 4.30 3.99
C ALA A 67 9.95 5.47 4.43
N LYS A 68 9.39 6.43 5.16
CA LYS A 68 10.13 7.55 5.74
C LYS A 68 11.12 7.07 6.80
N ALA A 69 10.67 6.22 7.73
CA ALA A 69 11.50 5.65 8.79
C ALA A 69 12.58 4.67 8.27
N ALA A 70 12.45 4.18 7.03
CA ALA A 70 13.50 3.45 6.33
C ALA A 70 14.76 4.32 6.02
N ARG A 71 14.65 5.64 6.16
CA ARG A 71 15.73 6.61 5.90
C ARG A 71 16.40 6.39 4.54
N ASN A 72 15.56 6.15 3.54
CA ASN A 72 15.94 6.08 2.15
C ASN A 72 15.05 7.04 1.38
N GLU A 73 15.57 8.24 1.15
CA GLU A 73 14.81 9.33 0.51
C GLU A 73 14.32 8.97 -0.90
N PHE A 74 14.99 8.06 -1.61
CA PHE A 74 14.51 7.58 -2.90
C PHE A 74 13.27 6.69 -2.75
N ILE A 75 13.26 5.79 -1.77
CA ILE A 75 12.09 4.96 -1.47
C ILE A 75 10.92 5.83 -1.02
N HIS A 76 11.17 6.73 -0.06
CA HIS A 76 10.13 7.62 0.47
C HIS A 76 9.60 8.57 -0.60
N GLY A 77 10.48 9.18 -1.41
CA GLY A 77 10.09 10.05 -2.52
C GLY A 77 9.29 9.30 -3.59
N PHE A 78 9.71 8.09 -3.95
CA PHE A 78 8.99 7.26 -4.90
C PHE A 78 7.59 6.90 -4.42
N LEU A 79 7.44 6.40 -3.19
CA LEU A 79 6.12 6.06 -2.64
C LEU A 79 5.26 7.31 -2.42
N SER A 80 5.85 8.44 -2.01
CA SER A 80 5.12 9.71 -1.89
C SER A 80 4.54 10.16 -3.23
N TYR A 81 5.28 9.96 -4.32
CA TYR A 81 4.80 10.25 -5.67
C TYR A 81 3.64 9.34 -6.09
N LEU A 82 3.60 8.09 -5.62
CA LEU A 82 2.48 7.17 -5.90
C LEU A 82 1.20 7.52 -5.12
N LYS A 83 1.30 8.24 -3.98
CA LYS A 83 0.15 8.56 -3.10
C LYS A 83 -1.09 9.09 -3.84
N PRO A 84 -1.00 10.13 -4.69
CA PRO A 84 -2.18 10.69 -5.35
C PRO A 84 -2.85 9.72 -6.33
N MET A 85 -2.16 8.66 -6.77
CA MET A 85 -2.73 7.63 -7.63
C MET A 85 -3.27 6.43 -6.87
N ILE A 86 -2.85 6.23 -5.63
CA ILE A 86 -3.30 5.14 -4.76
C ILE A 86 -4.62 5.52 -4.09
N VAL A 87 -4.74 6.78 -3.69
CA VAL A 87 -5.92 7.35 -3.02
C VAL A 87 -7.21 7.46 -3.90
N PRO A 88 -7.20 7.48 -5.25
CA PRO A 88 -8.42 7.50 -6.05
C PRO A 88 -9.08 6.12 -6.16
N ARG A 89 -10.21 6.00 -5.43
CA ARG A 89 -11.47 5.28 -5.71
C ARG A 89 -11.41 3.84 -6.25
N TYR A 90 -11.08 2.91 -5.36
CA TYR A 90 -11.84 1.66 -5.27
C TYR A 90 -12.44 1.57 -3.87
N GLN A 91 -13.71 1.97 -3.75
CA GLN A 91 -14.49 1.72 -2.54
C GLN A 91 -14.77 0.23 -2.49
N LEU A 92 -14.05 -0.49 -1.62
CA LEU A 92 -14.24 -1.90 -1.34
C LEU A 92 -15.69 -2.22 -0.95
N GLY A 93 -16.43 -1.21 -0.48
CA GLY A 93 -17.86 -1.28 -0.18
C GLY A 93 -18.75 -1.82 -1.30
N TYR A 94 -18.31 -1.77 -2.56
CA TYR A 94 -19.03 -2.36 -3.72
C TYR A 94 -18.57 -3.77 -4.09
N VAL A 95 -17.49 -4.26 -3.49
CA VAL A 95 -16.75 -5.47 -3.90
C VAL A 95 -16.88 -6.59 -2.87
N VAL A 96 -16.79 -6.26 -1.58
CA VAL A 96 -16.89 -7.23 -0.49
C VAL A 96 -18.33 -7.27 -0.01
N ALA A 97 -18.94 -8.46 -0.10
CA ALA A 97 -20.28 -8.70 0.43
C ALA A 97 -20.36 -8.22 1.89
N PRO A 98 -21.44 -7.52 2.30
CA PRO A 98 -21.55 -6.93 3.64
C PRO A 98 -21.18 -7.88 4.79
N GLY A 99 -21.60 -9.15 4.73
CA GLY A 99 -21.30 -10.16 5.74
C GLY A 99 -19.84 -10.68 5.77
N ARG A 100 -18.94 -10.16 4.93
CA ARG A 100 -17.51 -10.51 4.92
C ARG A 100 -16.60 -9.34 5.34
N LYS A 101 -17.15 -8.14 5.58
CA LYS A 101 -16.37 -6.94 5.89
C LYS A 101 -15.58 -7.09 7.19
N ASP A 102 -16.20 -7.54 8.27
CA ASP A 102 -15.53 -7.69 9.57
C ASP A 102 -14.36 -8.67 9.50
N THR A 103 -14.58 -9.82 8.82
CA THR A 103 -13.52 -10.82 8.62
C THR A 103 -12.37 -10.30 7.76
N TYR A 104 -12.67 -9.40 6.80
CA TYR A 104 -11.66 -8.75 5.98
C TYR A 104 -10.84 -7.78 6.83
N TYR A 105 -11.50 -6.92 7.61
CA TYR A 105 -10.84 -5.95 8.47
C TYR A 105 -9.95 -6.61 9.52
N ALA A 106 -10.47 -7.59 10.26
CA ALA A 106 -9.70 -8.34 11.25
C ALA A 106 -8.43 -8.98 10.63
N ARG A 107 -8.53 -9.44 9.39
CA ARG A 107 -7.37 -9.97 8.66
C ARG A 107 -6.35 -8.88 8.33
N ILE A 108 -6.76 -7.75 7.76
CA ILE A 108 -5.85 -6.64 7.45
C ILE A 108 -5.18 -6.12 8.73
N HIS A 109 -5.96 -5.93 9.79
CA HIS A 109 -5.46 -5.55 11.11
C HIS A 109 -4.35 -6.49 11.59
N SER A 110 -4.61 -7.80 11.59
CA SER A 110 -3.59 -8.80 11.98
C SER A 110 -2.34 -8.79 11.09
N GLU A 111 -2.49 -8.42 9.82
CA GLU A 111 -1.38 -8.26 8.89
C GLU A 111 -0.54 -7.01 9.24
N HIS A 112 -1.19 -5.89 9.60
CA HIS A 112 -0.52 -4.67 10.07
C HIS A 112 0.15 -4.84 11.43
N GLU A 113 -0.51 -5.46 12.40
CA GLU A 113 0.08 -5.76 13.72
C GLU A 113 1.37 -6.57 13.59
N ALA A 114 1.41 -7.54 12.67
CA ALA A 114 2.61 -8.34 12.41
C ALA A 114 3.77 -7.48 11.87
N ILE A 115 3.47 -6.48 11.03
CA ILE A 115 4.46 -5.53 10.50
C ILE A 115 4.96 -4.62 11.63
N VAL A 116 4.05 -3.97 12.37
CA VAL A 116 4.38 -3.06 13.47
C VAL A 116 5.21 -3.78 14.53
N GLY A 117 4.77 -4.95 14.98
CA GLY A 117 5.50 -5.71 15.99
C GLY A 117 6.89 -6.12 15.54
N ALA A 118 7.09 -6.40 14.23
CA ALA A 118 8.42 -6.69 13.71
C ALA A 118 9.33 -5.45 13.68
N ILE A 119 8.79 -4.28 13.32
CA ILE A 119 9.50 -2.99 13.31
C ILE A 119 9.90 -2.57 14.74
N GLU A 120 9.00 -2.73 15.70
CA GLU A 120 9.26 -2.42 17.12
C GLU A 120 10.35 -3.31 17.71
N ARG A 121 10.33 -4.61 17.42
CA ARG A 121 11.40 -5.53 17.83
C ARG A 121 12.70 -5.35 17.03
N GLN A 122 12.73 -4.42 16.07
CA GLN A 122 13.84 -4.20 15.15
C GLN A 122 14.27 -5.47 14.39
N ASP A 123 13.33 -6.38 14.16
CA ASP A 123 13.57 -7.60 13.40
C ASP A 123 13.30 -7.33 11.91
N ALA A 124 14.37 -6.91 11.23
CA ALA A 124 14.34 -6.58 9.81
C ALA A 124 13.91 -7.75 8.92
N GLY A 125 14.22 -8.99 9.33
CA GLY A 125 13.80 -10.19 8.61
C GLY A 125 12.30 -10.43 8.75
N ALA A 126 11.77 -10.31 9.96
CA ALA A 126 10.34 -10.42 10.22
C ALA A 126 9.55 -9.30 9.55
N ALA A 127 10.06 -8.06 9.54
CA ALA A 127 9.38 -6.92 8.91
C ALA A 127 9.23 -7.14 7.40
N ARG A 128 10.28 -7.60 6.71
CA ARG A 128 10.24 -7.98 5.29
C ARG A 128 9.21 -9.09 5.04
N ARG A 129 9.20 -10.15 5.85
CA ARG A 129 8.25 -11.27 5.70
C ARG A 129 6.80 -10.82 5.91
N ALA A 130 6.55 -10.01 6.94
CA ALA A 130 5.22 -9.49 7.26
C ALA A 130 4.69 -8.59 6.16
N MET A 131 5.50 -7.61 5.70
CA MET A 131 5.10 -6.71 4.61
C MET A 131 4.86 -7.47 3.29
N ARG A 132 5.71 -8.47 2.98
CA ARG A 132 5.51 -9.32 1.81
C ARG A 132 4.18 -10.07 1.87
N LYS A 133 3.85 -10.66 3.03
CA LYS A 133 2.59 -11.38 3.24
C LYS A 133 1.39 -10.45 3.06
N HIS A 134 1.42 -9.26 3.67
CA HIS A 134 0.37 -8.25 3.57
C HIS A 134 0.11 -7.85 2.10
N LEU A 135 1.14 -7.40 1.38
CA LEU A 135 1.00 -6.95 -0.02
C LEU A 135 0.63 -8.08 -0.97
N TYR A 136 1.18 -9.29 -0.76
CA TYR A 136 0.80 -10.46 -1.54
C TYR A 136 -0.68 -10.82 -1.34
N ASN A 137 -1.18 -10.78 -0.09
CA ASN A 137 -2.58 -11.04 0.18
C ASN A 137 -3.47 -9.98 -0.48
N SER A 138 -3.09 -8.70 -0.45
CA SER A 138 -3.78 -7.63 -1.19
C SER A 138 -3.84 -7.92 -2.69
N LEU A 139 -2.71 -8.34 -3.28
CA LEU A 139 -2.61 -8.71 -4.69
C LEU A 139 -3.55 -9.87 -5.05
N GLN A 140 -3.56 -10.94 -4.24
CA GLN A 140 -4.46 -12.08 -4.50
C GLN A 140 -5.94 -11.70 -4.42
N ARG A 141 -6.31 -10.81 -3.49
CA ARG A 141 -7.69 -10.33 -3.37
C ARG A 141 -8.12 -9.55 -4.60
N VAL A 142 -7.27 -8.64 -5.11
CA VAL A 142 -7.57 -7.86 -6.32
C VAL A 142 -7.61 -8.76 -7.57
N ARG A 143 -6.71 -9.76 -7.68
CA ARG A 143 -6.75 -10.74 -8.78
C ARG A 143 -8.02 -11.59 -8.77
N GLY A 144 -8.45 -12.05 -7.59
CA GLY A 144 -9.70 -12.79 -7.43
C GLY A 144 -10.92 -11.96 -7.85
N LEU A 145 -10.92 -10.66 -7.53
CA LEU A 145 -11.95 -9.73 -8.01
C LEU A 145 -11.92 -9.58 -9.53
N ALA A 146 -10.75 -9.34 -10.13
CA ALA A 146 -10.62 -9.21 -11.57
C ALA A 146 -11.15 -10.44 -12.32
N GLN A 147 -10.80 -11.64 -11.83
CA GLN A 147 -11.30 -12.89 -12.36
C GLN A 147 -12.83 -13.02 -12.22
N ALA A 148 -13.40 -12.72 -11.05
CA ALA A 148 -14.84 -12.78 -10.82
C ALA A 148 -15.62 -11.76 -11.68
N SER A 149 -15.00 -10.63 -12.03
CA SER A 149 -15.58 -9.61 -12.90
C SER A 149 -15.31 -9.84 -14.39
N GLY A 150 -14.64 -10.93 -14.78
CA GLY A 150 -14.27 -11.20 -16.17
C GLY A 150 -13.30 -10.18 -16.78
N VAL A 151 -12.59 -9.42 -15.93
CA VAL A 151 -11.61 -8.42 -16.34
C VAL A 151 -10.26 -9.11 -16.44
N GLU A 152 -9.78 -9.32 -17.67
CA GLU A 152 -8.41 -9.78 -17.87
C GLU A 152 -7.40 -8.65 -17.63
N ALA A 153 -6.34 -8.96 -16.89
CA ALA A 153 -5.19 -8.09 -16.77
C ALA A 153 -4.38 -8.14 -18.06
N THR A 154 -4.67 -7.23 -19.00
CA THR A 154 -3.92 -7.13 -20.26
C THR A 154 -2.73 -6.17 -20.10
N GLY A 155 -1.59 -6.51 -20.71
CA GLY A 155 -0.37 -5.69 -20.66
C GLY A 155 -0.53 -4.30 -21.31
N ALA A 156 -1.51 -4.11 -22.18
CA ALA A 156 -1.79 -2.82 -22.83
C ALA A 156 -2.33 -1.77 -21.85
N VAL A 157 -3.22 -2.17 -20.92
CA VAL A 157 -3.78 -1.28 -19.89
C VAL A 157 -2.68 -0.87 -18.91
N GLN A 158 -1.86 -1.82 -18.48
CA GLN A 158 -0.70 -1.55 -17.63
C GLN A 158 0.28 -0.58 -18.29
N LYS A 159 0.61 -0.79 -19.56
CA LYS A 159 1.52 0.08 -20.31
C LYS A 159 0.99 1.52 -20.42
N ALA A 160 -0.28 1.70 -20.79
CA ALA A 160 -0.87 3.02 -20.92
C ALA A 160 -0.91 3.78 -19.58
N ALA A 161 -1.22 3.08 -18.48
CA ALA A 161 -1.19 3.67 -17.14
C ALA A 161 0.23 4.02 -16.68
N ALA A 162 1.21 3.17 -16.96
CA ALA A 162 2.62 3.45 -16.69
C ALA A 162 3.14 4.62 -17.52
N GLU A 163 2.77 4.71 -18.80
CA GLU A 163 3.13 5.84 -19.67
C GLU A 163 2.52 7.15 -19.18
N ALA A 164 1.24 7.16 -18.81
CA ALA A 164 0.58 8.32 -18.22
C ALA A 164 1.28 8.75 -16.91
N LEU A 165 1.59 7.77 -16.04
CA LEU A 165 2.32 7.97 -14.80
C LEU A 165 3.69 8.62 -15.05
N PHE A 166 4.56 7.96 -15.81
CA PHE A 166 5.93 8.42 -15.97
C PHE A 166 6.04 9.65 -16.90
N ALA A 167 5.02 9.95 -17.70
CA ALA A 167 4.96 11.20 -18.47
C ALA A 167 4.77 12.43 -17.57
N GLU A 168 3.96 12.33 -16.52
CA GLU A 168 3.79 13.40 -15.52
C GLU A 168 5.03 13.57 -14.62
N MET A 169 5.88 12.55 -14.56
CA MET A 169 7.18 12.57 -13.88
C MET A 169 8.27 13.30 -14.68
N LYS A 170 7.99 13.69 -15.94
CA LYS A 170 8.93 14.53 -16.72
C LYS A 170 9.05 15.91 -16.06
N PRO A 171 10.28 16.39 -15.81
CA PRO A 171 10.47 17.67 -15.17
C PRO A 171 9.83 18.81 -15.95
N LYS A 172 9.32 19.84 -15.26
CA LYS A 172 9.33 21.20 -15.80
C LYS A 172 10.79 21.69 -15.88
N ILE A 173 11.63 21.12 -16.76
CA ILE A 173 12.95 21.69 -17.12
C ILE A 173 12.77 22.79 -18.18
N ALA A 174 11.77 23.65 -18.00
CA ALA A 174 11.53 24.77 -18.90
C ALA A 174 10.79 25.90 -18.17
N ALA A 175 11.40 26.44 -17.13
CA ALA A 175 10.99 27.73 -16.56
C ALA A 175 12.09 28.32 -15.66
N GLU A 176 13.34 28.35 -16.11
CA GLU A 176 14.43 29.13 -15.50
C GLU A 176 15.60 29.20 -16.51
N ARG A 177 15.41 30.01 -17.56
CA ARG A 177 16.47 30.60 -18.37
C ARG A 177 16.07 32.04 -18.67
#